data_AF-A0A433TS95-F1
#
_entry.id   AF-A0A433TS95-F1
#
_cell.length_a   1.000
_cell.length_b   1.000
_cell.length_c   1.000
_cell.angle_alpha   90.00
_cell.angle_beta   90.00
_cell.angle_gamma   90.00
#
_symmetry.space_group_name_H-M   'P 1'
#
loop_
_entity.id
_entity.type
_entity.pdbx_description
1 polymer ?
#
loop_
_entity_poly.entity_id
_entity_poly.type
_entity_poly.pdbx_seq_one_letter_code
_entity_poly.pdbx_strand_id
1 'polypeptide(L)'
;MFETPTATLYSTVPTSIPPCPCVSTRCKPVGSDYNNRFNGPGLVLLSKQEILSAKHQDFFPGKEQTIQRGFIEAEIKDLGTVVCSHFSSAFPYYFEYELSYDNYTQQQREEMAVIQEKFSSRDHIVMADFNTGPRVEGPMDSQTSLAGEAPQNYQLWLQAGYNNTYMEADGRCTFCTGNAIVDYPRVAIDFVLFKGDYTARQTQRTLDMSPPLSDHYGVRQTVCRN
;
A
#
# COMPACT_ATOMS: atom_id res chain seq x y z
N MET A 1 33.70 -6.82 18.14
CA MET A 1 32.41 -6.22 18.50
C MET A 1 32.10 -5.20 17.42
N PHE A 2 31.17 -5.52 16.53
CA PHE A 2 30.74 -4.61 15.47
C PHE A 2 29.50 -3.88 15.97
N GLU A 3 29.59 -2.55 16.09
CA GLU A 3 28.46 -1.70 16.42
C GLU A 3 27.54 -1.61 15.19
N THR A 4 26.30 -2.07 15.35
CA THR A 4 25.21 -1.82 14.41
C THR A 4 24.84 -0.32 14.44
N PRO A 5 24.68 0.36 13.30
CA PRO A 5 24.24 1.74 13.29
C PRO A 5 22.76 1.83 13.68
N THR A 6 22.47 2.54 14.77
CA THR A 6 21.13 3.01 15.13
C THR A 6 20.98 4.45 14.66
N ALA A 7 19.88 4.78 13.98
CA ALA A 7 19.57 6.14 13.55
C ALA A 7 18.32 6.68 14.26
N THR A 8 18.48 7.84 14.92
CA THR A 8 17.42 8.67 15.51
C THR A 8 17.34 9.99 14.74
N LEU A 9 16.14 10.46 14.38
CA LEU A 9 15.92 11.69 13.60
C LEU A 9 15.40 12.83 14.47
N TYR A 10 15.89 14.04 14.20
CA TYR A 10 15.27 15.31 14.60
C TYR A 10 15.05 16.18 13.35
N SER A 11 13.97 16.97 13.35
CA SER A 11 13.65 17.94 12.30
C SER A 11 13.87 19.36 12.83
N THR A 12 14.71 20.13 12.16
CA THR A 12 14.72 21.59 12.26
C THR A 12 14.55 22.17 10.86
N VAL A 13 13.59 23.10 10.73
CA VAL A 13 13.25 23.75 9.46
C VAL A 13 14.09 25.02 9.30
N PRO A 14 14.89 25.19 8.24
CA PRO A 14 15.53 26.46 7.93
C PRO A 14 14.52 27.43 7.28
N THR A 15 14.47 28.66 7.76
CA THR A 15 13.49 29.70 7.40
C THR A 15 13.94 30.64 6.28
N SER A 16 14.42 30.13 5.14
CA SER A 16 14.42 30.91 3.88
C SER A 16 14.85 30.08 2.68
N ILE A 17 13.94 29.91 1.72
CA ILE A 17 14.22 29.35 0.39
C ILE A 17 13.99 30.48 -0.63
N PRO A 18 14.97 30.79 -1.49
CA PRO A 18 14.78 31.79 -2.55
C PRO A 18 13.78 31.28 -3.61
N PRO A 19 13.05 32.18 -4.29
CA PRO A 19 12.01 31.78 -5.24
C PRO A 19 12.63 31.07 -6.44
N CYS A 20 12.26 29.80 -6.62
CA CYS A 20 12.69 28.97 -7.74
C CYS A 20 11.94 29.43 -9.01
N PRO A 21 12.62 29.93 -10.05
CA PRO A 21 11.93 30.40 -11.25
C PRO A 21 11.53 29.21 -12.14
N CYS A 22 10.27 29.21 -12.55
CA CYS A 22 9.73 28.47 -13.70
C CYS A 22 9.50 26.94 -13.54
N VAL A 23 8.66 26.53 -12.59
CA VAL A 23 7.99 25.20 -12.62
C VAL A 23 6.61 25.25 -13.31
N SER A 24 6.06 26.44 -13.58
CA SER A 24 4.66 26.58 -14.00
C SER A 24 4.34 26.11 -15.43
N THR A 25 5.33 25.88 -16.29
CA THR A 25 5.11 25.52 -17.70
C THR A 25 5.43 24.06 -18.04
N ARG A 26 6.16 23.31 -17.19
CA ARG A 26 6.43 21.88 -17.44
C ARG A 26 5.31 20.94 -16.97
N CYS A 27 4.44 21.41 -16.09
CA CYS A 27 3.37 20.59 -15.52
C CYS A 27 1.99 20.91 -16.11
N LYS A 28 1.87 21.74 -17.14
CA LYS A 28 0.56 22.10 -17.70
C LYS A 28 0.16 21.09 -18.78
N PRO A 29 -0.93 20.30 -18.61
CA PRO A 29 -1.39 19.39 -19.64
C PRO A 29 -1.74 20.16 -20.92
N VAL A 30 -1.37 19.60 -22.07
CA VAL A 30 -1.77 20.11 -23.38
C VAL A 30 -3.11 19.48 -23.74
N GLY A 31 -4.20 20.22 -23.56
CA GLY A 31 -5.57 19.75 -23.82
C GLY A 31 -6.50 19.94 -22.62
N SER A 32 -7.81 19.75 -22.84
CA SER A 32 -8.81 19.65 -21.77
C SER A 32 -8.63 18.32 -21.04
N ASP A 33 -7.55 18.24 -20.27
CA ASP A 33 -7.31 17.17 -19.31
C ASP A 33 -8.17 17.46 -18.06
N TYR A 34 -9.33 16.80 -17.99
CA TYR A 34 -10.20 16.85 -16.82
C TYR A 34 -9.61 16.07 -15.62
N ASN A 35 -8.48 15.36 -15.81
CA ASN A 35 -7.69 14.71 -14.77
C ASN A 35 -6.53 15.59 -14.28
N ASN A 36 -6.83 16.82 -13.88
CA ASN A 36 -5.86 17.71 -13.22
C ASN A 36 -5.45 17.24 -11.80
N ARG A 37 -5.66 15.95 -11.48
CA ARG A 37 -5.17 15.26 -10.30
C ARG A 37 -3.82 14.64 -10.64
N PHE A 38 -2.73 15.33 -10.31
CA PHE A 38 -1.36 14.81 -10.48
C PHE A 38 -1.07 13.50 -9.72
N ASN A 39 -1.98 13.04 -8.86
CA ASN A 39 -1.90 11.79 -8.11
C ASN A 39 -3.30 11.23 -7.84
N GLY A 40 -4.02 10.84 -8.89
CA GLY A 40 -5.37 10.27 -8.80
C GLY A 40 -5.54 9.20 -7.71
N PRO A 41 -4.64 8.20 -7.64
CA PRO A 41 -4.67 7.16 -6.61
C PRO A 41 -4.18 7.59 -5.22
N GLY A 42 -3.54 8.75 -5.08
CA GLY A 42 -3.03 9.25 -3.79
C GLY A 42 -1.77 8.54 -3.28
N LEU A 43 -0.95 7.96 -4.15
CA LEU A 43 0.23 7.16 -3.76
C LEU A 43 1.48 8.01 -3.57
N VAL A 44 2.27 7.67 -2.55
CA VAL A 44 3.58 8.29 -2.29
C VAL A 44 4.54 7.22 -1.79
N LEU A 45 5.72 7.13 -2.41
CA LEU A 45 6.83 6.29 -1.96
C LEU A 45 8.00 7.18 -1.56
N LEU A 46 8.43 7.09 -0.29
CA LEU A 46 9.59 7.80 0.24
C LEU A 46 10.63 6.79 0.69
N SER A 47 11.90 7.07 0.40
CA SER A 47 13.02 6.23 0.81
C SER A 47 14.15 7.07 1.38
N LYS A 48 14.78 6.56 2.44
CA LYS A 48 16.06 7.09 2.95
C LYS A 48 17.25 6.62 2.11
N GLN A 49 17.07 5.52 1.37
CA GLN A 49 18.03 5.04 0.39
C GLN A 49 17.73 5.62 -0.99
N GLU A 50 18.75 5.73 -1.82
CA GLU A 50 18.64 6.22 -3.19
C GLU A 50 17.60 5.41 -3.98
N ILE A 51 16.64 6.12 -4.60
CA ILE A 51 15.69 5.55 -5.55
C ILE A 51 16.34 5.63 -6.93
N LEU A 52 16.77 4.49 -7.46
CA LEU A 52 17.48 4.38 -8.73
C LEU A 52 16.55 4.66 -9.92
N SER A 53 15.29 4.21 -9.82
CA SER A 53 14.24 4.53 -10.78
C SER A 53 12.87 4.45 -10.10
N ALA A 54 11.91 5.21 -10.61
CA ALA A 54 10.52 5.15 -10.18
C ALA A 54 9.59 5.47 -11.35
N LYS A 55 8.45 4.77 -11.41
CA LYS A 55 7.39 5.06 -12.38
C LYS A 55 6.03 4.72 -11.79
N HIS A 56 5.03 5.53 -12.14
CA HIS A 56 3.63 5.26 -11.86
C HIS A 56 3.00 4.51 -13.04
N GLN A 57 2.12 3.55 -12.75
CA GLN A 57 1.35 2.81 -13.74
C GLN A 57 -0.09 2.63 -13.26
N ASP A 58 -1.06 2.95 -14.11
CA ASP A 58 -2.46 2.60 -13.88
C ASP A 58 -2.65 1.09 -14.02
N PHE A 59 -3.58 0.52 -13.26
CA PHE A 59 -3.92 -0.90 -13.43
C PHE A 59 -4.61 -1.19 -14.77
N PHE A 60 -5.40 -0.24 -15.26
CA PHE A 60 -6.09 -0.35 -16.54
C PHE A 60 -5.76 0.86 -17.43
N PRO A 61 -4.59 0.88 -18.09
CA PRO A 61 -4.16 2.02 -18.89
C PRO A 61 -5.16 2.36 -20.01
N GLY A 62 -5.47 3.65 -20.14
CA GLY A 62 -6.42 4.15 -21.14
C GLY A 62 -7.89 3.86 -20.83
N LYS A 63 -8.21 3.41 -19.61
CA LYS A 63 -9.57 3.31 -19.10
C LYS A 63 -9.84 4.42 -18.11
N GLU A 64 -10.97 5.10 -18.26
CA GLU A 64 -11.41 6.04 -17.25
C GLU A 64 -12.04 5.28 -16.08
N GLN A 65 -11.56 5.59 -14.88
CA GLN A 65 -12.06 5.00 -13.63
C GLN A 65 -12.63 6.08 -12.73
N THR A 66 -13.79 5.79 -12.13
CA THR A 66 -14.38 6.58 -11.04
C THR A 66 -13.45 6.57 -9.84
N ILE A 67 -12.89 5.40 -9.51
CA ILE A 67 -11.87 5.24 -8.48
C ILE A 67 -10.54 4.91 -9.16
N GLN A 68 -9.75 5.94 -9.42
CA GLN A 68 -8.43 5.80 -10.06
C GLN A 68 -7.50 4.99 -9.15
N ARG A 69 -7.05 3.83 -9.64
CA ARG A 69 -6.09 2.94 -8.97
C ARG A 69 -4.88 2.68 -9.85
N GLY A 70 -3.74 2.49 -9.18
CA GLY A 70 -2.47 2.23 -9.84
C GLY A 70 -1.41 1.82 -8.83
N PHE A 71 -0.16 1.81 -9.28
CA PHE A 71 0.97 1.51 -8.43
C PHE A 71 2.21 2.30 -8.84
N ILE A 72 3.07 2.55 -7.87
CA ILE A 72 4.44 3.03 -8.07
C ILE A 72 5.35 1.82 -8.04
N GLU A 73 6.08 1.59 -9.12
CA GLU A 73 7.21 0.65 -9.20
C GLU A 73 8.49 1.46 -8.99
N ALA A 74 9.29 1.11 -7.99
CA ALA A 74 10.56 1.76 -7.69
C ALA A 74 11.69 0.75 -7.46
N GLU A 75 12.88 1.06 -7.97
CA GLU A 75 14.10 0.33 -7.67
C GLU A 75 14.87 1.07 -6.57
N ILE A 76 14.99 0.46 -5.40
CA ILE A 76 15.67 1.06 -4.25
C ILE A 76 17.04 0.42 -4.08
N LYS A 77 18.08 1.24 -3.99
CA LYS A 77 19.47 0.79 -3.80
C LYS A 77 19.58 -0.14 -2.59
N ASP A 78 20.28 -1.26 -2.78
CA ASP A 78 20.53 -2.33 -1.80
C ASP A 78 19.28 -3.08 -1.28
N LEU A 79 18.07 -2.73 -1.74
CA LEU A 79 16.81 -3.40 -1.38
C LEU A 79 16.19 -4.15 -2.57
N GLY A 80 16.21 -3.54 -3.76
CA GLY A 80 15.57 -4.07 -4.98
C GLY A 80 14.22 -3.42 -5.28
N THR A 81 13.37 -4.16 -6.00
CA THR A 81 12.07 -3.69 -6.48
C THR A 81 11.07 -3.54 -5.33
N VAL A 82 10.50 -2.34 -5.20
CA VAL A 82 9.37 -2.04 -4.30
C VAL A 82 8.19 -1.54 -5.12
N VAL A 83 7.03 -2.11 -4.84
CA VAL A 83 5.74 -1.77 -5.42
C VAL A 83 4.88 -1.14 -4.33
N CYS A 84 4.48 0.11 -4.51
CA CYS A 84 3.53 0.82 -3.63
C CYS A 84 2.19 0.96 -4.33
N SER A 85 1.10 0.55 -3.68
CA SER A 85 -0.24 0.60 -4.28
C SER A 85 -1.34 0.84 -3.23
N HIS A 86 -2.56 0.98 -3.73
CA HIS A 86 -3.81 1.04 -2.99
C HIS A 86 -4.86 0.41 -3.90
N PHE A 87 -5.38 -0.75 -3.51
CA PHE A 87 -6.30 -1.52 -4.33
C PHE A 87 -7.75 -1.05 -4.15
N SER A 88 -8.63 -1.42 -5.07
CA SER A 88 -10.07 -1.15 -4.96
C SER A 88 -10.64 -1.77 -3.68
N SER A 89 -11.48 -1.01 -2.95
CA SER A 89 -12.18 -1.50 -1.77
C SER A 89 -13.44 -2.27 -2.14
N ALA A 90 -13.80 -3.31 -1.37
CA ALA A 90 -15.08 -3.95 -1.60
C ALA A 90 -16.19 -2.99 -1.15
N PHE A 91 -16.99 -2.53 -2.10
CA PHE A 91 -18.09 -1.62 -1.84
C PHE A 91 -19.40 -2.22 -2.38
N PRO A 92 -20.55 -2.02 -1.70
CA PRO A 92 -21.82 -2.64 -2.12
C PRO A 92 -22.33 -2.20 -3.49
N TYR A 93 -21.84 -1.06 -3.99
CA TYR A 93 -22.23 -0.50 -5.27
C TYR A 93 -21.02 -0.47 -6.21
N TYR A 94 -21.25 -0.74 -7.49
CA TYR A 94 -20.22 -0.67 -8.53
C TYR A 94 -20.51 0.49 -9.47
N PHE A 95 -19.53 1.37 -9.68
CA PHE A 95 -19.73 2.63 -10.41
C PHE A 95 -18.81 2.78 -11.63
N GLU A 96 -17.98 1.79 -11.92
CA GLU A 96 -17.11 1.86 -13.08
C GLU A 96 -17.90 1.58 -14.36
N TYR A 97 -17.66 2.41 -15.37
CA TYR A 97 -18.42 2.36 -16.62
C TYR A 97 -17.59 1.85 -17.81
N GLU A 98 -16.26 1.99 -17.79
CA GLU A 98 -15.38 1.46 -18.84
C GLU A 98 -14.78 0.08 -18.51
N LEU A 99 -14.98 -0.39 -17.28
CA LEU A 99 -14.51 -1.69 -16.81
C LEU A 99 -15.66 -2.69 -16.82
N SER A 100 -15.41 -3.87 -17.38
CA SER A 100 -16.39 -4.94 -17.54
C SER A 100 -16.39 -5.91 -16.35
N TYR A 101 -16.45 -5.37 -15.13
CA TYR A 101 -16.52 -6.17 -13.91
C TYR A 101 -17.88 -6.00 -13.24
N ASP A 102 -18.30 -7.00 -12.47
CA ASP A 102 -19.60 -6.97 -11.79
C ASP A 102 -19.56 -6.19 -10.47
N ASN A 103 -18.37 -6.09 -9.85
CA ASN A 103 -18.17 -5.46 -8.55
C ASN A 103 -16.68 -5.14 -8.30
N TYR A 104 -16.42 -4.32 -7.27
CA TYR A 104 -15.06 -3.95 -6.90
C TYR A 104 -14.22 -5.10 -6.36
N THR A 105 -14.82 -6.18 -5.83
CA THR A 105 -14.06 -7.37 -5.44
C THR A 105 -13.47 -8.09 -6.65
N GLN A 106 -14.20 -8.14 -7.77
CA GLN A 106 -13.67 -8.65 -9.04
C GLN A 106 -12.61 -7.70 -9.61
N GLN A 107 -12.86 -6.38 -9.62
CA GLN A 107 -11.86 -5.42 -10.06
C GLN A 107 -10.55 -5.52 -9.25
N GLN A 108 -10.65 -5.59 -7.92
CA GLN A 108 -9.51 -5.77 -7.03
C GLN A 108 -8.70 -7.01 -7.40
N ARG A 109 -9.36 -8.13 -7.73
CA ARG A 109 -8.68 -9.36 -8.18
C ARG A 109 -7.86 -9.11 -9.46
N GLU A 110 -8.41 -8.39 -10.42
CA GLU A 110 -7.73 -8.09 -11.68
C GLU A 110 -6.56 -7.11 -11.48
N GLU A 111 -6.73 -6.10 -10.60
CA GLU A 111 -5.64 -5.22 -10.17
C GLU A 111 -4.48 -6.02 -9.53
N MET A 112 -4.81 -6.99 -8.69
CA MET A 112 -3.82 -7.90 -8.10
C MET A 112 -3.11 -8.74 -9.16
N ALA A 113 -3.86 -9.29 -10.12
CA ALA A 113 -3.31 -10.10 -11.21
C ALA A 113 -2.26 -9.33 -12.01
N VAL A 114 -2.46 -8.02 -12.26
CA VAL A 114 -1.48 -7.16 -12.92
C VAL A 114 -0.13 -7.15 -12.19
N ILE A 115 -0.12 -6.99 -10.86
CA ILE A 115 1.13 -7.05 -10.08
C ILE A 115 1.73 -8.45 -10.14
N GLN A 116 0.91 -9.46 -9.89
CA GLN A 116 1.38 -10.86 -9.84
C GLN A 116 2.01 -11.32 -11.16
N GLU A 117 1.42 -10.95 -12.30
CA GLU A 117 1.94 -11.26 -13.63
C GLU A 117 3.21 -10.46 -13.94
N LYS A 118 3.16 -9.14 -13.78
CA LYS A 118 4.25 -8.22 -14.14
C LYS A 118 5.54 -8.48 -13.36
N PHE A 119 5.41 -8.89 -12.11
CA PHE A 119 6.52 -9.14 -11.21
C PHE A 119 6.74 -10.63 -10.92
N SER A 120 6.08 -11.53 -11.67
CA SER A 120 6.15 -12.99 -11.48
C SER A 120 7.57 -13.55 -11.48
N SER A 121 8.46 -12.99 -12.30
CA SER A 121 9.83 -13.48 -12.54
C SER A 121 10.90 -12.76 -11.72
N ARG A 122 10.53 -11.90 -10.77
CA ARG A 122 11.49 -11.10 -10.00
C ARG A 122 11.14 -11.03 -8.53
N ASP A 123 12.18 -10.94 -7.71
CA ASP A 123 12.05 -10.67 -6.29
C ASP A 123 11.56 -9.24 -6.10
N HIS A 124 10.55 -9.04 -5.27
CA HIS A 124 9.99 -7.73 -5.00
C HIS A 124 9.19 -7.69 -3.70
N ILE A 125 8.98 -6.47 -3.22
CA ILE A 125 8.14 -6.15 -2.08
C ILE A 125 6.91 -5.38 -2.57
N VAL A 126 5.73 -5.73 -2.08
CA VAL A 126 4.48 -4.99 -2.31
C VAL A 126 4.00 -4.41 -0.98
N MET A 127 3.93 -3.10 -0.89
CA MET A 127 3.38 -2.38 0.26
C MET A 127 2.14 -1.61 -0.16
N ALA A 128 1.02 -1.88 0.48
CA ALA A 128 -0.25 -1.29 0.06
C ALA A 128 -1.29 -1.32 1.19
N ASP A 129 -2.29 -0.48 1.03
CA ASP A 129 -3.65 -0.82 1.42
C ASP A 129 -4.20 -1.80 0.37
N PHE A 130 -4.25 -3.08 0.74
CA PHE A 130 -4.71 -4.14 -0.14
C PHE A 130 -6.24 -4.18 -0.23
N ASN A 131 -6.96 -3.51 0.68
CA ASN A 131 -8.40 -3.61 0.81
C ASN A 131 -8.92 -5.07 0.83
N THR A 132 -8.07 -6.00 1.25
CA THR A 132 -8.42 -7.41 1.42
C THR A 132 -7.62 -7.99 2.56
N GLY A 133 -8.23 -8.88 3.34
CA GLY A 133 -7.66 -9.45 4.54
C GLY A 133 -8.37 -10.71 5.01
N PRO A 134 -7.71 -11.55 5.82
CA PRO A 134 -8.31 -12.78 6.32
C PRO A 134 -9.40 -12.47 7.35
N ARG A 135 -10.38 -13.37 7.43
CA ARG A 135 -11.24 -13.47 8.61
C ARG A 135 -10.51 -14.28 9.68
N VAL A 136 -10.45 -13.75 10.90
CA VAL A 136 -9.81 -14.40 12.04
C VAL A 136 -10.80 -14.40 13.18
N GLU A 137 -11.23 -15.60 13.60
CA GLU A 137 -12.12 -15.73 14.74
C GLU A 137 -11.34 -15.63 16.04
N GLY A 138 -11.75 -14.73 16.91
CA GLY A 138 -11.16 -14.52 18.22
C GLY A 138 -12.15 -13.87 19.19
N PRO A 139 -11.76 -13.63 20.45
CA PRO A 139 -12.60 -12.93 21.41
C PRO A 139 -13.09 -11.59 20.85
N MET A 140 -14.37 -11.25 21.02
CA MET A 140 -15.00 -10.05 20.40
C MET A 140 -14.25 -8.74 20.70
N ASP A 141 -13.59 -8.64 21.86
CA ASP A 141 -12.85 -7.44 22.27
C ASP A 141 -11.37 -7.47 21.88
N SER A 142 -10.91 -8.56 21.27
CA SER A 142 -9.55 -8.64 20.77
C SER A 142 -9.42 -7.86 19.48
N GLN A 143 -8.37 -7.04 19.39
CA GLN A 143 -8.00 -6.38 18.13
C GLN A 143 -7.47 -7.37 17.07
N THR A 144 -7.28 -8.64 17.43
CA THR A 144 -6.93 -9.74 16.52
C THR A 144 -8.15 -10.54 16.05
N SER A 145 -9.35 -10.22 16.54
CA SER A 145 -10.61 -10.75 15.98
C SER A 145 -10.99 -9.89 14.77
N LEU A 146 -10.90 -10.48 13.58
CA LEU A 146 -11.00 -9.78 12.29
C LEU A 146 -12.22 -10.27 11.50
N ALA A 147 -13.04 -9.33 11.05
CA ALA A 147 -14.21 -9.64 10.20
C ALA A 147 -13.80 -10.20 8.83
N GLY A 148 -12.61 -9.83 8.35
CA GLY A 148 -12.13 -10.11 7.00
C GLY A 148 -12.74 -9.17 5.97
N GLU A 149 -11.98 -8.88 4.91
CA GLU A 149 -12.37 -8.03 3.79
C GLU A 149 -12.01 -8.78 2.52
N ALA A 150 -13.01 -9.15 1.69
CA ALA A 150 -12.83 -10.05 0.54
C ALA A 150 -11.80 -11.20 0.77
N PRO A 151 -11.91 -12.05 1.82
CA PRO A 151 -10.84 -12.98 2.21
C PRO A 151 -10.35 -13.92 1.10
N GLN A 152 -11.20 -14.21 0.12
CA GLN A 152 -10.85 -14.96 -1.09
C GLN A 152 -9.74 -14.29 -1.91
N ASN A 153 -9.72 -12.96 -2.00
CA ASN A 153 -8.67 -12.23 -2.71
C ASN A 153 -7.38 -12.23 -1.90
N TYR A 154 -7.44 -12.03 -0.58
CA TYR A 154 -6.28 -12.22 0.30
C TYR A 154 -5.59 -13.57 0.10
N GLN A 155 -6.36 -14.66 -0.04
CA GLN A 155 -5.79 -15.99 -0.31
C GLN A 155 -5.06 -16.08 -1.66
N LEU A 156 -5.46 -15.31 -2.68
CA LEU A 156 -4.77 -15.28 -3.98
C LEU A 156 -3.35 -14.72 -3.86
N TRP A 157 -3.08 -13.78 -2.95
CA TRP A 157 -1.71 -13.33 -2.68
C TRP A 157 -0.85 -14.45 -2.12
N LEU A 158 -1.37 -15.18 -1.12
CA LEU A 158 -0.64 -16.29 -0.51
C LEU A 158 -0.40 -17.44 -1.52
N GLN A 159 -1.42 -17.78 -2.31
CA GLN A 159 -1.32 -18.80 -3.37
C GLN A 159 -0.33 -18.40 -4.46
N ALA A 160 -0.19 -17.10 -4.76
CA ALA A 160 0.81 -16.59 -5.69
C ALA A 160 2.25 -16.60 -5.11
N GLY A 161 2.45 -17.10 -3.89
CA GLY A 161 3.76 -17.28 -3.25
C GLY A 161 4.27 -16.05 -2.52
N TYR A 162 3.39 -15.10 -2.18
CA TYR A 162 3.77 -13.95 -1.36
C TYR A 162 3.75 -14.34 0.11
N ASN A 163 4.78 -13.93 0.84
CA ASN A 163 4.86 -14.10 2.28
C ASN A 163 4.17 -12.94 2.99
N ASN A 164 3.30 -13.28 3.95
CA ASN A 164 2.70 -12.33 4.88
C ASN A 164 3.06 -12.72 6.31
N THR A 165 4.04 -12.04 6.91
CA THR A 165 4.46 -12.30 8.29
C THR A 165 3.70 -11.47 9.31
N TYR A 166 2.86 -10.51 8.88
CA TYR A 166 2.12 -9.65 9.79
C TYR A 166 1.09 -10.41 10.60
N MET A 167 0.37 -11.34 9.96
CA MET A 167 -0.73 -12.07 10.60
C MET A 167 -0.25 -12.98 11.74
N GLU A 168 0.95 -13.54 11.63
CA GLU A 168 1.53 -14.40 12.66
C GLU A 168 2.23 -13.60 13.77
N ALA A 169 2.86 -12.48 13.42
CA ALA A 169 3.69 -11.71 14.35
C ALA A 169 2.89 -10.70 15.21
N ASP A 170 1.88 -10.05 14.63
CA ASP A 170 1.08 -9.01 15.31
C ASP A 170 -0.41 -9.31 15.17
N GLY A 171 -0.89 -9.47 13.92
CA GLY A 171 -2.24 -9.92 13.62
C GLY A 171 -3.38 -8.99 14.06
N ARG A 172 -3.08 -7.81 14.63
CA ARG A 172 -4.11 -6.83 14.98
C ARG A 172 -4.66 -6.15 13.73
N CYS A 173 -5.89 -5.66 13.79
CA CYS A 173 -6.49 -4.88 12.70
C CYS A 173 -5.65 -3.65 12.34
N THR A 174 -5.66 -3.27 11.06
CA THR A 174 -5.04 -2.05 10.54
C THR A 174 -6.08 -0.97 10.28
N PHE A 175 -7.34 -1.36 10.07
CA PHE A 175 -8.52 -0.50 10.05
C PHE A 175 -9.51 -0.99 11.11
N CYS A 176 -9.73 -0.20 12.17
CA CYS A 176 -10.28 -0.71 13.42
C CYS A 176 -11.41 0.16 13.99
N THR A 177 -12.45 -0.48 14.53
CA THR A 177 -13.55 0.16 15.30
C THR A 177 -13.10 0.91 16.58
N GLY A 178 -11.84 0.73 17.01
CA GLY A 178 -11.25 1.48 18.13
C GLY A 178 -10.55 2.78 17.73
N ASN A 179 -10.49 3.08 16.43
CA ASN A 179 -9.97 4.33 15.91
C ASN A 179 -11.14 5.33 15.82
N ALA A 180 -11.03 6.46 16.52
CA ALA A 180 -12.11 7.43 16.65
C ALA A 180 -12.51 8.13 15.33
N ILE A 181 -11.77 7.93 14.24
CA ILE A 181 -12.06 8.50 12.91
C ILE A 181 -12.98 7.59 12.09
N VAL A 182 -13.11 6.31 12.45
CA VAL A 182 -13.84 5.31 11.65
C VAL A 182 -14.83 4.50 12.49
N ASP A 183 -16.01 4.26 11.90
CA ASP A 183 -16.99 3.29 12.37
C ASP A 183 -17.08 2.13 11.36
N TYR A 184 -16.16 1.17 11.45
CA TYR A 184 -16.06 0.02 10.56
C TYR A 184 -15.64 -1.24 11.34
N PRO A 185 -16.03 -2.45 10.91
CA PRO A 185 -15.54 -3.69 11.49
C PRO A 185 -14.01 -3.76 11.50
N ARG A 186 -13.44 -4.44 12.49
CA ARG A 186 -11.99 -4.63 12.57
C ARG A 186 -11.50 -5.50 11.42
N VAL A 187 -10.63 -4.96 10.57
CA VAL A 187 -10.00 -5.68 9.45
C VAL A 187 -8.51 -5.38 9.41
N ALA A 188 -7.71 -6.36 8.99
CA ALA A 188 -6.30 -6.16 8.65
C ALA A 188 -6.20 -6.21 7.13
N ILE A 189 -5.95 -5.06 6.50
CA ILE A 189 -5.94 -4.87 5.04
C ILE A 189 -4.69 -4.14 4.55
N ASP A 190 -3.90 -3.59 5.46
CA ASP A 190 -2.61 -2.97 5.15
C ASP A 190 -1.50 -3.99 5.39
N PHE A 191 -0.65 -4.23 4.39
CA PHE A 191 0.41 -5.23 4.50
C PHE A 191 1.70 -4.78 3.82
N VAL A 192 2.79 -5.46 4.18
CA VAL A 192 4.05 -5.46 3.44
C VAL A 192 4.33 -6.90 3.03
N LEU A 193 3.89 -7.25 1.82
CA LEU A 193 4.08 -8.57 1.24
C LEU A 193 5.41 -8.62 0.50
N PHE A 194 6.03 -9.78 0.43
CA PHE A 194 7.25 -9.97 -0.35
C PHE A 194 7.28 -11.34 -1.01
N LYS A 195 7.92 -11.40 -2.18
CA LYS A 195 8.15 -12.62 -2.95
C LYS A 195 9.60 -12.67 -3.38
N GLY A 196 10.18 -13.87 -3.36
CA GLY A 196 11.59 -14.07 -3.68
C GLY A 196 12.49 -14.13 -2.45
N ASP A 197 13.74 -13.71 -2.61
CA ASP A 197 14.80 -13.92 -1.62
C ASP A 197 14.80 -12.87 -0.50
N TYR A 198 13.71 -12.84 0.27
CA TYR A 198 13.54 -11.97 1.41
C TYR A 198 13.15 -12.75 2.67
N THR A 199 13.61 -12.30 3.83
CA THR A 199 13.21 -12.79 5.14
C THR A 199 12.71 -11.66 6.01
N ALA A 200 11.61 -11.87 6.72
CA ALA A 200 11.15 -10.91 7.73
C ALA A 200 11.87 -11.14 9.07
N ARG A 201 12.28 -10.04 9.72
CA ARG A 201 12.89 -10.07 11.06
C ARG A 201 11.95 -9.58 12.14
N GLN A 202 11.17 -8.56 11.82
CA GLN A 202 10.22 -7.95 12.75
C GLN A 202 9.06 -7.40 11.95
N THR A 203 7.85 -7.65 12.43
CA THR A 203 6.63 -7.13 11.83
C THR A 203 5.72 -6.65 12.96
N GLN A 204 5.16 -5.45 12.83
CA GLN A 204 4.27 -4.89 13.85
C GLN A 204 3.37 -3.80 13.27
N ARG A 205 2.24 -3.57 13.92
CA ARG A 205 1.44 -2.36 13.73
C ARG A 205 2.16 -1.15 14.34
N THR A 206 1.92 0.03 13.78
CA THR A 206 2.50 1.30 14.22
C THR A 206 1.52 2.46 14.05
N LEU A 207 1.92 3.64 14.53
CA LEU A 207 1.08 4.86 14.60
C LEU A 207 -0.17 4.71 15.47
N ASP A 208 -0.12 3.79 16.44
CA ASP A 208 -1.09 3.63 17.53
C ASP A 208 -1.04 4.82 18.51
N MET A 209 -1.50 6.00 18.09
CA MET A 209 -1.52 7.20 18.92
C MET A 209 -2.93 7.77 19.13
N SER A 210 -3.07 8.60 20.16
CA SER A 210 -4.30 9.31 20.50
C SER A 210 -4.01 10.81 20.63
N PRO A 211 -4.66 11.69 19.84
CA PRO A 211 -5.62 11.37 18.78
C PRO A 211 -4.97 10.64 17.58
N PRO A 212 -5.71 9.81 16.83
CA PRO A 212 -5.20 9.10 15.66
C PRO A 212 -4.87 10.08 14.50
N LEU A 213 -3.85 9.76 13.71
CA LEU A 213 -3.42 10.56 12.55
C LEU A 213 -4.17 10.21 11.26
N SER A 214 -4.70 9.00 11.20
CA SER A 214 -5.40 8.40 10.05
C SER A 214 -6.41 7.40 10.61
N ASP A 215 -7.43 7.08 9.85
CA ASP A 215 -8.37 5.98 10.13
C ASP A 215 -7.70 4.59 10.00
N HIS A 216 -6.61 4.50 9.23
CA HIS A 216 -5.72 3.35 9.18
C HIS A 216 -4.51 3.50 10.12
N TYR A 217 -4.12 2.40 10.77
CA TYR A 217 -2.83 2.25 11.44
C TYR A 217 -1.75 1.84 10.43
N GLY A 218 -0.50 2.23 10.70
CA GLY A 218 0.62 1.84 9.84
C GLY A 218 1.07 0.41 10.08
N VAL A 219 1.68 -0.21 9.08
CA VAL A 219 2.42 -1.48 9.23
C VAL A 219 3.90 -1.22 9.05
N ARG A 220 4.71 -1.72 9.99
CA ARG A 220 6.16 -1.69 9.92
C ARG A 220 6.68 -3.12 9.78
N GLN A 221 7.52 -3.32 8.77
CA GLN A 221 8.21 -4.58 8.55
C GLN A 221 9.70 -4.34 8.32
N THR A 222 10.52 -5.12 9.01
CA THR A 222 11.96 -5.20 8.79
C THR A 222 12.23 -6.44 7.95
N VAL A 223 12.71 -6.24 6.73
CA VAL A 223 13.06 -7.31 5.78
C VAL A 223 14.57 -7.33 5.53
N CYS A 224 15.12 -8.53 5.36
CA CYS A 224 16.48 -8.76 4.90
C CYS A 224 16.41 -9.44 3.54
N ARG A 225 17.17 -8.94 2.57
CA ARG A 225 17.48 -9.71 1.36
C ARG A 225 18.58 -10.72 1.72
N ASN A 226 18.44 -11.99 1.32
CA ASN A 226 19.46 -12.99 1.63
C ASN A 226 20.63 -12.96 0.63
#